data_AF-A0A9E2ZBQ3-F1
#
_entry.id   AF-A0A9E2ZBQ3-F1
#
_cell.length_a   1.000
_cell.length_b   1.000
_cell.length_c   1.000
_cell.angle_alpha   90.00
_cell.angle_beta   90.00
_cell.angle_gamma   90.00
#
_symmetry.space_group_name_H-M   'P 1'
#
loop_
_entity.id
_entity.type
_entity.pdbx_description
1 polymer ?
#
loop_
_entity_poly.entity_id
_entity_poly.type
_entity_poly.pdbx_seq_one_letter_code
_entity_poly.pdbx_strand_id
1 'polypeptide(L)'
;MGEKERLGLLEESVSVLERSQSRLELAYSLADLGAELSRRGRRREGRDLERRAIKLADECGARALAERARAELHAGPGRRARTELTGRSALTAAEWRVCREAADGRTNREIAQALFVAEKTIERHLSSAYQKLGIRSRFQLAAAINE
;
A
#
# COMPACT_ATOMS: atom_id res chain seq x y z
N MET A 1 15.32 13.20 5.99
CA MET A 1 13.95 13.77 5.89
C MET A 1 12.85 12.70 5.76
N GLY A 2 13.11 11.48 5.26
CA GLY A 2 12.07 10.58 4.73
C GLY A 2 11.22 9.72 5.68
N GLU A 3 11.36 9.76 7.00
CA GLU A 3 10.55 8.91 7.91
C GLU A 3 9.48 9.68 8.68
N LYS A 4 9.81 10.79 9.36
CA LYS A 4 8.79 11.62 10.03
C LYS A 4 7.76 12.16 9.03
N GLU A 5 8.22 12.54 7.84
CA GLU A 5 7.37 12.99 6.74
C GLU A 5 6.40 11.88 6.26
N ARG A 6 6.86 10.63 6.17
CA ARG A 6 6.03 9.48 5.79
C ARG A 6 4.86 9.25 6.76
N LEU A 7 5.11 9.37 8.06
CA LEU A 7 4.05 9.19 9.07
C LEU A 7 3.01 10.31 8.98
N GLY A 8 3.46 11.57 8.91
CA GLY A 8 2.56 12.72 8.76
C GLY A 8 1.70 12.62 7.49
N LEU A 9 2.27 12.20 6.36
CA LEU A 9 1.53 12.00 5.11
C LEU A 9 0.51 10.85 5.16
N LEU A 10 0.75 9.83 6.00
CA LEU A 10 -0.20 8.74 6.22
C LEU A 10 -1.35 9.17 7.13
N GLU A 11 -1.05 9.91 8.20
CA GLU A 11 -2.04 10.50 9.10
C GLU A 11 -2.95 11.48 8.36
N GLU A 12 -2.38 12.35 7.52
CA GLU A 12 -3.13 13.28 6.67
C GLU A 12 -4.03 12.53 5.66
N SER A 13 -3.49 11.51 4.99
CA SER A 13 -4.26 10.69 4.06
C SER A 13 -5.48 10.04 4.73
N VAL A 14 -5.31 9.46 5.92
CA VAL A 14 -6.42 8.89 6.69
C VAL A 14 -7.44 9.98 7.02
N SER A 15 -7.01 11.14 7.53
CA SER A 15 -7.91 12.25 7.88
C SER A 15 -8.74 12.76 6.70
N VAL A 16 -8.16 12.82 5.51
CA VAL A 16 -8.87 13.22 4.29
C VAL A 16 -9.86 12.13 3.87
N LEU A 17 -9.43 10.86 3.87
CA LEU A 17 -10.26 9.75 3.40
C LEU A 17 -11.40 9.40 4.36
N GLU A 18 -11.26 9.62 5.67
CA GLU A 18 -12.33 9.47 6.67
C GLU A 18 -13.52 10.39 6.39
N ARG A 19 -13.29 11.52 5.72
CA ARG A 19 -14.33 12.49 5.32
C ARG A 19 -14.88 12.21 3.92
N SER A 20 -14.42 11.16 3.26
CA SER A 20 -14.78 10.82 1.88
C SER A 20 -15.61 9.53 1.81
N GLN A 21 -16.27 9.28 0.68
CA GLN A 21 -16.96 8.01 0.41
C GLN A 21 -16.02 6.89 -0.09
N SER A 22 -14.72 7.17 -0.24
CA SER A 22 -13.73 6.23 -0.79
C SER A 22 -13.27 5.20 0.26
N ARG A 23 -14.17 4.30 0.64
CA ARG A 23 -13.97 3.30 1.72
C ARG A 23 -12.78 2.37 1.49
N LEU A 24 -12.55 1.97 0.23
CA LEU A 24 -11.43 1.08 -0.10
C LEU A 24 -10.08 1.79 0.03
N GLU A 25 -9.98 3.04 -0.41
CA GLU A 25 -8.77 3.86 -0.24
C GLU A 25 -8.49 4.14 1.24
N LEU A 26 -9.55 4.39 2.03
CA LEU A 26 -9.42 4.50 3.48
C LEU A 26 -8.86 3.21 4.10
N ALA A 27 -9.31 2.04 3.64
CA ALA A 27 -8.79 0.76 4.11
C ALA A 27 -7.28 0.60 3.81
N TYR A 28 -6.83 1.01 2.63
CA TYR A 28 -5.40 1.01 2.28
C TYR A 28 -4.58 1.93 3.18
N SER A 29 -5.01 3.19 3.34
CA SER A 29 -4.28 4.16 4.16
C SER A 29 -4.21 3.75 5.63
N LEU A 30 -5.27 3.14 6.16
CA LEU A 30 -5.29 2.58 7.53
C LEU A 30 -4.31 1.40 7.68
N ALA A 31 -4.25 0.49 6.71
CA ALA A 31 -3.31 -0.63 6.75
C ALA A 31 -1.85 -0.14 6.69
N ASP A 32 -1.56 0.83 5.83
CA ASP A 32 -0.20 1.36 5.68
C ASP A 32 0.24 2.19 6.89
N LEU A 33 -0.66 2.98 7.48
CA LEU A 33 -0.41 3.69 8.74
C LEU A 33 -0.25 2.71 9.91
N GLY A 34 -1.08 1.67 9.97
CA GLY A 34 -1.00 0.62 10.98
C GLY A 34 0.35 -0.08 10.99
N ALA A 35 0.82 -0.52 9.81
CA ALA A 35 2.12 -1.15 9.66
C ALA A 35 3.28 -0.21 10.01
N GLU A 36 3.17 1.09 9.67
CA GLU A 36 4.19 2.09 10.01
C GLU A 36 4.27 2.35 11.52
N LEU A 37 3.13 2.44 12.21
CA LEU A 37 3.07 2.57 13.66
C LEU A 37 3.62 1.32 14.36
N SER A 38 3.29 0.14 13.85
CA SER A 38 3.83 -1.14 14.33
C SER A 38 5.36 -1.20 14.20
N ARG A 39 5.93 -0.76 13.06
CA ARG A 39 7.39 -0.65 12.86
C ARG A 39 8.06 0.30 13.86
N ARG A 40 7.38 1.37 14.27
CA ARG A 40 7.87 2.36 15.24
C ARG A 40 7.64 1.99 16.70
N GLY A 41 7.16 0.77 16.98
CA GLY A 41 6.89 0.30 18.34
C GLY A 41 5.57 0.78 18.94
N ARG A 42 4.79 1.60 18.23
CA ARG A 42 3.41 2.04 18.61
C ARG A 42 2.40 0.93 18.31
N ARG A 43 2.64 -0.26 18.87
CA ARG A 43 1.95 -1.51 18.53
C ARG A 43 0.45 -1.50 18.79
N ARG A 44 -0.01 -0.88 19.87
CA ARG A 44 -1.45 -0.83 20.18
C ARG A 44 -2.19 -0.05 19.09
N GLU A 45 -1.69 1.14 18.78
CA GLU A 45 -2.28 2.01 17.77
C GLU A 45 -2.20 1.39 16.37
N GLY A 46 -1.06 0.78 16.02
CA GLY A 46 -0.91 0.07 14.75
C GLY A 46 -1.95 -1.04 14.57
N ARG A 47 -2.15 -1.88 15.59
CA ARG A 47 -3.15 -2.95 15.56
C ARG A 47 -4.59 -2.44 15.48
N ASP A 48 -4.91 -1.33 16.14
CA ASP A 48 -6.25 -0.76 16.09
C ASP A 48 -6.56 -0.27 14.65
N LEU A 49 -5.59 0.32 13.97
CA LEU A 49 -5.72 0.71 12.56
C LEU A 49 -5.81 -0.49 11.61
N GLU A 50 -4.98 -1.53 11.82
CA GLU A 50 -5.04 -2.76 11.02
C GLU A 50 -6.41 -3.45 11.15
N ARG A 51 -7.00 -3.49 12.35
CA ARG A 51 -8.37 -4.02 12.55
C ARG A 51 -9.42 -3.22 11.78
N ARG A 52 -9.31 -1.89 11.77
CA ARG A 52 -10.20 -1.02 10.99
C ARG A 52 -10.02 -1.25 9.49
N ALA A 53 -8.78 -1.41 9.03
CA ALA A 53 -8.47 -1.71 7.64
C ALA A 53 -9.08 -3.03 7.19
N ILE A 54 -8.98 -4.09 8.01
CA ILE A 54 -9.59 -5.40 7.72
C ILE A 54 -11.10 -5.27 7.57
N LYS A 55 -11.77 -4.62 8.52
CA LYS A 55 -13.22 -4.43 8.48
C LYS A 55 -13.66 -3.75 7.18
N LEU A 56 -13.02 -2.64 6.83
CA LEU A 56 -13.35 -1.89 5.62
C LEU A 56 -12.98 -2.68 4.35
N ALA A 57 -11.88 -3.42 4.35
CA ALA A 57 -11.49 -4.28 3.24
C ALA A 57 -12.51 -5.40 3.02
N ASP A 58 -12.97 -6.06 4.09
CA ASP A 58 -14.00 -7.09 4.04
C ASP A 58 -15.34 -6.53 3.51
N GLU A 59 -15.76 -5.36 4.01
CA GLU A 59 -16.96 -4.66 3.51
C GLU A 59 -16.87 -4.26 2.04
N CYS A 60 -15.66 -3.97 1.54
CA CYS A 60 -15.41 -3.65 0.13
C CYS A 60 -15.12 -4.90 -0.73
N GLY A 61 -15.14 -6.11 -0.17
CA GLY A 61 -14.77 -7.35 -0.86
C GLY A 61 -13.28 -7.48 -1.22
N ALA A 62 -12.42 -6.62 -0.68
CA ALA A 62 -10.98 -6.56 -0.94
C ALA A 62 -10.21 -7.63 -0.14
N ARG A 63 -10.48 -8.91 -0.43
CA ARG A 63 -9.97 -10.06 0.33
C ARG A 63 -8.45 -10.08 0.49
N ALA A 64 -7.69 -9.75 -0.57
CA ALA A 64 -6.23 -9.72 -0.49
C ALA A 64 -5.69 -8.69 0.52
N LEU A 65 -6.34 -7.53 0.63
CA LEU A 65 -5.98 -6.51 1.60
C LEU A 65 -6.31 -6.96 3.03
N ALA A 66 -7.48 -7.58 3.23
CA ALA A 66 -7.88 -8.12 4.53
C ALA A 66 -6.92 -9.21 5.01
N GLU A 67 -6.56 -10.17 4.15
CA GLU A 67 -5.59 -11.23 4.49
C GLU A 67 -4.22 -10.65 4.82
N ARG A 68 -3.72 -9.67 4.04
CA ARG A 68 -2.47 -8.98 4.32
C ARG A 68 -2.47 -8.32 5.70
N ALA A 69 -3.53 -7.57 6.02
CA ALA A 69 -3.65 -6.87 7.30
C ALA A 69 -3.87 -7.85 8.49
N ARG A 70 -4.57 -8.97 8.28
CA ARG A 70 -4.69 -10.05 9.28
C ARG A 70 -3.33 -10.66 9.58
N ALA A 71 -2.54 -10.89 8.54
CA ALA A 71 -1.21 -11.43 8.68
C ALA A 71 -0.27 -10.43 9.41
N GLU A 72 -0.43 -9.11 9.22
CA GLU A 72 0.28 -8.07 10.02
C GLU A 72 -0.10 -8.14 11.50
N LEU A 73 -1.40 -8.23 11.81
CA LEU A 73 -1.90 -8.38 13.18
C LEU A 73 -1.36 -9.63 13.88
N HIS A 74 -1.18 -10.72 13.14
CA HIS A 74 -0.77 -12.03 13.68
C HIS A 74 0.75 -12.19 13.74
N ALA A 75 1.51 -11.45 12.93
CA ALA A 75 2.95 -11.48 12.98
C ALA A 75 3.46 -10.68 14.21
N GLY A 76 3.84 -11.40 15.26
CA GLY A 76 4.72 -10.86 16.30
C GLY A 76 6.05 -10.33 15.71
N PRO A 77 6.81 -9.52 16.46
CA PRO A 77 7.95 -8.77 15.92
C PRO A 77 8.97 -9.71 15.29
N GLY A 78 9.30 -9.48 14.01
CA GLY A 78 10.45 -10.10 13.35
C GLY A 78 10.16 -11.16 12.28
N ARG A 79 8.93 -11.69 12.15
CA ARG A 79 8.69 -12.77 11.16
C ARG A 79 8.44 -12.29 9.72
N ARG A 80 8.22 -10.99 9.50
CA ARG A 80 7.89 -10.40 8.19
C ARG A 80 9.08 -9.91 7.37
N ALA A 81 10.26 -9.77 7.95
CA ALA A 81 11.34 -9.06 7.28
C ALA A 81 11.98 -9.81 6.09
N ARG A 82 11.59 -11.06 5.78
CA ARG A 82 12.29 -11.83 4.74
C ARG A 82 11.46 -12.66 3.77
N THR A 83 10.24 -13.09 4.12
CA THR A 83 9.56 -14.13 3.32
C THR A 83 8.41 -13.61 2.44
N GLU A 84 7.91 -12.39 2.65
CA GLU A 84 6.79 -11.83 1.88
C GLU A 84 7.07 -10.45 1.25
N LEU A 85 8.33 -9.97 1.29
CA LEU A 85 8.71 -8.63 0.83
C LEU A 85 9.17 -8.56 -0.64
N THR A 86 9.07 -9.65 -1.39
CA THR A 86 9.52 -9.72 -2.80
C THR A 86 8.54 -10.53 -3.64
N GLY A 87 8.13 -9.97 -4.78
CA GLY A 87 7.28 -10.62 -5.77
C GLY A 87 5.86 -10.04 -5.86
N ARG A 88 5.08 -10.51 -6.83
CA ARG A 88 3.72 -10.00 -7.13
C ARG A 88 2.79 -9.99 -5.91
N SER A 89 2.93 -10.97 -5.01
CA SER A 89 2.13 -11.13 -3.79
C SER A 89 2.34 -10.04 -2.74
N ALA A 90 3.46 -9.29 -2.83
CA ALA A 90 3.79 -8.22 -1.89
C ALA A 90 3.08 -6.89 -2.22
N LEU A 91 2.56 -6.74 -3.46
CA LEU A 91 1.92 -5.53 -3.93
C LEU A 91 0.49 -5.39 -3.39
N THR A 92 0.09 -4.17 -3.05
CA THR A 92 -1.33 -3.84 -2.86
C THR A 92 -2.09 -3.90 -4.18
N ALA A 93 -3.42 -4.01 -4.18
CA ALA A 93 -4.15 -3.98 -5.45
C ALA A 93 -4.02 -2.63 -6.18
N ALA A 94 -3.88 -1.53 -5.43
CA ALA A 94 -3.60 -0.20 -5.99
C ALA A 94 -2.22 -0.16 -6.64
N GLU A 95 -1.18 -0.64 -5.95
CA GLU A 95 0.17 -0.76 -6.49
C GLU A 95 0.21 -1.68 -7.70
N TRP A 96 -0.44 -2.85 -7.63
CA TRP A 96 -0.52 -3.78 -8.75
C TRP A 96 -1.20 -3.17 -9.96
N ARG A 97 -2.33 -2.46 -9.76
CA ARG A 97 -3.04 -1.78 -10.83
C ARG A 97 -2.15 -0.72 -11.47
N VAL A 98 -1.53 0.14 -10.68
CA VAL A 98 -0.57 1.14 -11.17
C VAL A 98 0.61 0.48 -11.88
N CYS A 99 1.18 -0.59 -11.33
CA CYS A 99 2.32 -1.29 -11.90
C CYS A 99 1.98 -1.99 -13.21
N ARG A 100 0.78 -2.54 -13.35
CA ARG A 100 0.31 -3.14 -14.59
C ARG A 100 0.17 -2.09 -15.70
N GLU A 101 -0.54 -1.00 -15.41
CA GLU A 101 -0.68 0.11 -16.38
C GLU A 101 0.69 0.72 -16.74
N ALA A 102 1.62 0.74 -15.78
CA ALA A 102 2.98 1.20 -16.01
C ALA A 102 3.81 0.20 -16.83
N ALA A 103 3.63 -1.11 -16.65
CA ALA A 103 4.29 -2.13 -17.46
C ALA A 103 3.77 -2.12 -18.90
N ASP A 104 2.51 -1.74 -19.11
CA ASP A 104 1.91 -1.53 -20.44
C ASP A 104 2.37 -0.23 -21.12
N GLY A 105 3.29 0.52 -20.50
CA GLY A 105 3.94 1.70 -21.10
C GLY A 105 3.25 3.04 -20.81
N ARG A 106 2.15 3.09 -20.05
CA ARG A 106 1.41 4.34 -19.76
C ARG A 106 2.16 5.28 -18.82
N THR A 107 2.27 6.55 -19.16
CA THR A 107 2.91 7.56 -18.30
C THR A 107 2.15 7.76 -16.98
N ASN A 108 2.82 8.27 -15.94
CA ASN A 108 2.18 8.52 -14.65
C ASN A 108 0.95 9.44 -14.77
N ARG A 109 1.00 10.40 -15.71
CA ARG A 109 -0.10 11.30 -16.04
C ARG A 109 -1.29 10.59 -16.67
N GLU A 110 -1.05 9.68 -17.62
CA GLU A 110 -2.12 8.89 -18.23
C GLU A 110 -2.75 7.92 -17.22
N ILE A 111 -1.93 7.30 -16.36
CA ILE A 111 -2.41 6.43 -15.29
C ILE A 111 -3.23 7.24 -14.27
N ALA A 112 -2.74 8.42 -13.89
CA ALA A 112 -3.44 9.33 -13.00
C ALA A 112 -4.82 9.73 -13.55
N GLN A 113 -4.89 10.06 -14.84
CA GLN A 113 -6.14 10.36 -15.53
C GLN A 113 -7.07 9.13 -15.60
N ALA A 114 -6.54 7.96 -15.98
CA ALA A 114 -7.32 6.74 -16.10
C ALA A 114 -7.87 6.23 -14.75
N LEU A 115 -7.16 6.51 -13.66
CA LEU A 115 -7.53 6.11 -12.30
C LEU A 115 -8.19 7.25 -11.49
N PHE A 116 -8.34 8.45 -12.08
CA PHE A 116 -8.89 9.65 -11.44
C PHE A 116 -8.19 10.02 -10.13
N VAL A 117 -6.86 9.94 -10.11
CA VAL A 117 -6.00 10.30 -8.97
C VAL A 117 -4.93 11.31 -9.38
N ALA A 118 -4.25 11.91 -8.42
CA ALA A 118 -3.11 12.80 -8.69
C ALA A 118 -1.87 12.01 -9.15
N GLU A 119 -1.04 12.61 -10.01
CA GLU A 119 0.24 12.01 -10.46
C GLU A 119 1.16 11.66 -9.29
N LYS A 120 1.18 12.49 -8.25
CA LYS A 120 1.95 12.24 -7.02
C LYS A 120 1.52 10.96 -6.28
N THR A 121 0.25 10.58 -6.40
CA THR A 121 -0.28 9.32 -5.84
C THR A 121 0.25 8.13 -6.65
N ILE A 122 0.34 8.27 -7.97
CA ILE A 122 0.94 7.26 -8.86
C ILE A 122 2.43 7.06 -8.54
N GLU A 123 3.18 8.15 -8.38
CA GLU A 123 4.61 8.09 -8.00
C GLU A 123 4.83 7.38 -6.66
N ARG A 124 3.94 7.65 -5.69
CA ARG A 124 3.98 7.00 -4.38
C ARG A 124 3.73 5.50 -4.50
N HIS A 125 2.72 5.09 -5.26
CA HIS A 125 2.42 3.68 -5.49
C HIS A 125 3.58 2.98 -6.21
N LEU A 126 4.14 3.57 -7.26
CA LEU A 126 5.31 3.01 -7.95
C LEU A 126 6.53 2.90 -7.05
N SER A 127 6.82 3.93 -6.25
CA SER A 127 7.96 3.91 -5.32
C SER A 127 7.82 2.80 -4.28
N SER A 128 6.63 2.61 -3.73
CA SER A 128 6.37 1.53 -2.77
C SER A 128 6.44 0.16 -3.45
N ALA A 129 5.87 0.03 -4.64
CA ALA A 129 5.91 -1.20 -5.41
C ALA A 129 7.34 -1.60 -5.80
N TYR A 130 8.19 -0.65 -6.19
CA TYR A 130 9.58 -0.92 -6.55
C TYR A 130 10.37 -1.48 -5.37
N GLN A 131 10.17 -0.92 -4.17
CA GLN A 131 10.76 -1.44 -2.95
C GLN A 131 10.29 -2.87 -2.64
N LYS A 132 9.01 -3.16 -2.87
CA LYS A 132 8.39 -4.49 -2.66
C LYS A 132 8.69 -5.51 -3.75
N LEU A 133 9.10 -5.06 -4.94
CA LEU A 133 9.54 -5.92 -6.04
C LEU A 133 11.06 -6.06 -6.08
N GLY A 134 11.81 -5.30 -5.28
CA GLY A 134 13.27 -5.29 -5.30
C GLY A 134 13.87 -4.65 -6.55
N ILE A 135 13.09 -3.88 -7.30
CA ILE A 135 13.51 -3.26 -8.57
C ILE A 135 13.84 -1.78 -8.37
N ARG A 136 14.67 -1.24 -9.27
CA ARG A 136 15.09 0.18 -9.23
C ARG A 136 14.60 0.99 -10.42
N SER A 137 14.02 0.33 -11.41
CA SER A 137 13.66 0.95 -12.67
C SER A 137 12.34 0.44 -13.22
N ARG A 138 11.59 1.34 -13.84
CA ARG A 138 10.37 1.03 -14.57
C ARG A 138 10.57 -0.02 -15.66
N PHE A 139 11.76 -0.07 -16.27
CA PHE A 139 12.10 -1.08 -17.28
C PHE A 139 12.12 -2.51 -16.71
N GLN A 140 12.38 -2.65 -15.40
CA GLN A 140 12.37 -3.95 -14.72
C GLN A 140 10.95 -4.36 -14.30
N LEU A 141 9.98 -3.46 -14.39
CA LEU A 141 8.62 -3.67 -13.89
C LEU A 141 7.90 -4.76 -14.69
N ALA A 142 7.98 -4.71 -16.03
CA ALA A 142 7.34 -5.69 -16.90
C ALA A 142 7.90 -7.11 -16.68
N ALA A 143 9.18 -7.25 -16.37
CA ALA A 143 9.77 -8.53 -16.00
C ALA A 143 9.28 -8.98 -14.60
N ALA A 144 9.32 -8.09 -13.62
CA ALA A 144 9.01 -8.40 -12.22
C ALA A 144 7.54 -8.73 -11.91
N ILE A 145 6.59 -8.38 -12.80
CA ILE A 145 5.16 -8.69 -12.62
C ILE A 145 4.68 -9.90 -13.44
N ASN A 146 5.50 -10.36 -14.40
CA ASN A 146 5.20 -11.50 -15.29
C ASN A 146 5.88 -12.81 -14.84
N GLU A 147 6.79 -12.75 -13.86
CA GLU A 147 7.23 -13.89 -13.03
C GLU A 147 6.17 -14.27 -11.98
#